data_AF-A0A445JTA0-F1
#
_entry.id   AF-A0A445JTA0-F1
#
_cell.length_a   1.000
_cell.length_b   1.000
_cell.length_c   1.000
_cell.angle_alpha   90.00
_cell.angle_beta   90.00
_cell.angle_gamma   90.00
#
_symmetry.space_group_name_H-M   'P 1'
#
loop_
_entity.id
_entity.type
_entity.pdbx_description
1 polymer ?
#
loop_
_entity_poly.entity_id
_entity_poly.type
_entity_poly.pdbx_seq_one_letter_code
_entity_poly.pdbx_strand_id
1 'polypeptide(L)'
;AVLPFSLLPLLPKLKTLKVRNCDFVKIIFDVTTMGPLPFALENLILERLPNLENVWNSNVELTFPQVKSLSLCDLPKLKYDMLKPFTHLEPHPLNQVSIQKLTPNIEHLTLSEHELNMILSGEFQGNHLNELKVLALFFHIESDVFLQRVPNIEKLEVLGGFFTEIFCFDSLNVDEAGLVSQLKVICSDSLPELVSIGSENSGIVPFLRNLETLQVISCFSSINLVPCTVSFSNLTYLKVKSCKMIQLK
;
A
#
# COMPACT_ATOMS: atom_id res chain seq x y z
N ALA A 1 -6.07 17.24 18.01
CA ALA A 1 -5.52 15.92 17.70
C ALA A 1 -6.56 14.84 18.00
N VAL A 2 -6.46 13.64 17.41
CA VAL A 2 -7.36 12.51 17.70
C VAL A 2 -7.10 11.94 19.10
N LEU A 3 -5.83 11.69 19.40
CA LEU A 3 -5.37 11.20 20.69
C LEU A 3 -4.52 12.29 21.36
N PRO A 4 -5.12 13.15 22.20
CA PRO A 4 -4.37 14.10 23.01
C PRO A 4 -3.43 13.38 23.98
N PHE A 5 -2.31 14.03 24.36
CA PHE A 5 -1.28 13.47 25.24
C PHE A 5 -1.85 12.91 26.54
N SER A 6 -2.84 13.59 27.13
CA SER A 6 -3.50 13.18 28.37
C SER A 6 -4.26 11.86 28.26
N LEU A 7 -4.67 11.45 27.06
CA LEU A 7 -5.38 10.19 26.84
C LEU A 7 -4.46 9.01 26.52
N LEU A 8 -3.22 9.25 26.07
CA LEU A 8 -2.31 8.17 25.68
C LEU A 8 -2.07 7.17 26.84
N PRO A 9 -1.75 7.60 28.08
CA PRO A 9 -1.50 6.66 29.19
C PRO A 9 -2.76 5.90 29.64
N LEU A 10 -3.95 6.38 29.28
CA LEU A 10 -5.22 5.75 29.63
C LEU A 10 -5.62 4.64 28.65
N LEU A 11 -4.84 4.42 27.59
CA LEU A 11 -5.11 3.45 26.54
C LEU A 11 -4.02 2.36 26.43
N PRO A 12 -3.56 1.74 27.53
CA PRO A 12 -2.38 0.85 27.52
C PRO A 12 -2.58 -0.43 26.69
N LYS A 13 -3.83 -0.78 26.37
CA LYS A 13 -4.19 -1.97 25.57
C LYS A 13 -4.56 -1.64 24.13
N LEU A 14 -4.37 -0.40 23.67
CA LEU A 14 -4.72 0.02 22.32
C LEU A 14 -3.80 -0.66 21.29
N LYS A 15 -4.37 -1.57 20.50
CA LYS A 15 -3.67 -2.27 19.41
C LYS A 15 -4.03 -1.77 18.03
N THR A 16 -5.20 -1.16 17.86
CA THR A 16 -5.69 -0.74 16.55
C THR A 16 -6.28 0.65 16.66
N LEU A 17 -5.77 1.57 15.84
CA LEU A 17 -6.31 2.91 15.69
C LEU A 17 -6.78 3.09 14.25
N LYS A 18 -8.06 3.45 14.11
CA LYS A 18 -8.69 3.69 12.82
C LYS A 18 -9.35 5.06 12.84
N VAL A 19 -8.89 5.94 11.97
CA VAL A 19 -9.40 7.30 11.79
C VAL A 19 -9.82 7.42 10.34
N ARG A 20 -11.12 7.55 10.10
CA ARG A 20 -11.68 7.61 8.75
C ARG A 20 -12.66 8.77 8.61
N ASN A 21 -12.72 9.40 7.45
CA ASN A 21 -13.74 10.40 7.09
C ASN A 21 -13.80 11.56 8.11
N CYS A 22 -12.64 12.08 8.51
CA CYS A 22 -12.56 13.13 9.52
C CYS A 22 -11.99 14.42 8.91
N ASP A 23 -12.88 15.34 8.57
CA ASP A 23 -12.51 16.56 7.84
C ASP A 23 -11.71 17.56 8.67
N PHE A 24 -11.83 17.55 9.99
CA PHE A 24 -11.17 18.52 10.87
C PHE A 24 -9.89 18.00 11.53
N VAL A 25 -9.55 16.72 11.31
CA VAL A 25 -8.37 16.13 11.94
C VAL A 25 -7.12 16.63 11.25
N LYS A 26 -6.32 17.41 11.98
CA LYS A 26 -5.00 17.88 11.55
C LYS A 26 -3.84 17.01 12.01
N ILE A 27 -4.01 16.36 13.17
CA ILE A 27 -2.99 15.55 13.86
C ILE A 27 -3.64 14.32 14.49
N ILE A 28 -2.98 13.16 14.43
CA ILE A 28 -3.43 11.92 15.09
C ILE A 28 -3.00 11.89 16.55
N PHE A 29 -1.69 11.91 16.82
CA PHE A 29 -1.13 11.83 18.17
C PHE A 29 -0.60 13.20 18.63
N ASP A 30 -1.10 13.68 19.75
CA ASP A 30 -0.50 14.82 20.44
C ASP A 30 0.52 14.25 21.45
N VAL A 31 1.80 14.44 21.19
CA VAL A 31 2.89 13.95 22.03
C VAL A 31 3.83 15.08 22.42
N THR A 32 3.97 15.29 23.72
CA THR A 32 4.77 16.39 24.28
C THR A 32 6.10 15.93 24.88
N THR A 33 6.35 14.62 24.96
CA THR A 33 7.53 14.03 25.59
C THR A 33 8.29 13.10 24.65
N MET A 34 9.62 13.04 24.79
CA MET A 34 10.43 12.01 24.14
C MET A 34 10.21 10.65 24.80
N GLY A 35 9.78 9.66 24.01
CA GLY A 35 9.59 8.28 24.48
C GLY A 35 8.60 7.49 23.63
N PRO A 36 8.60 6.15 23.76
CA PRO A 36 7.64 5.31 23.04
C PRO A 36 6.22 5.60 23.53
N LEU A 37 5.24 5.37 22.66
CA LEU A 37 3.84 5.42 23.07
C LEU A 37 3.57 4.40 24.19
N PRO A 38 2.67 4.72 25.15
CA PRO A 38 2.36 3.84 26.28
C PRO A 38 1.55 2.60 25.89
N PHE A 39 1.43 2.29 24.60
CA PHE A 39 0.71 1.16 24.05
C PHE A 39 1.45 0.58 22.84
N ALA A 40 1.27 -0.72 22.63
CA ALA A 40 1.82 -1.45 21.50
C ALA A 40 0.80 -1.45 20.34
N LEU A 41 0.83 -0.40 19.53
CA LEU A 41 -0.02 -0.31 18.35
C LEU A 41 0.43 -1.34 17.30
N GLU A 42 -0.51 -2.14 16.81
CA GLU A 42 -0.28 -3.19 15.80
C GLU A 42 -0.83 -2.77 14.42
N ASN A 43 -1.94 -2.02 14.40
CA ASN A 43 -2.62 -1.58 13.18
C ASN A 43 -2.93 -0.08 13.23
N LEU A 44 -2.51 0.67 12.22
CA LEU A 44 -2.82 2.10 12.05
C LEU A 44 -3.51 2.32 10.71
N ILE A 45 -4.74 2.83 10.75
CA ILE A 45 -5.56 3.08 9.56
C ILE A 45 -5.97 4.55 9.52
N LEU A 46 -5.48 5.27 8.53
CA LEU A 46 -5.76 6.68 8.28
C LEU A 46 -6.34 6.82 6.87
N GLU A 47 -7.63 7.09 6.75
CA GLU A 47 -8.31 7.18 5.45
C GLU A 47 -9.19 8.41 5.33
N ARG A 48 -9.16 9.09 4.18
CA ARG A 48 -10.04 10.24 3.88
C ARG A 48 -9.96 11.29 4.98
N LEU A 49 -8.76 11.82 5.17
CA LEU A 49 -8.44 12.87 6.15
C LEU A 49 -7.91 14.10 5.39
N PRO A 50 -8.79 14.90 4.77
CA PRO A 50 -8.41 15.93 3.81
C PRO A 50 -7.60 17.08 4.43
N ASN A 51 -7.64 17.23 5.77
CA ASN A 51 -6.89 18.24 6.50
C ASN A 51 -5.81 17.66 7.42
N LEU A 52 -5.50 16.35 7.32
CA LEU A 52 -4.39 15.78 8.09
C LEU A 52 -3.09 16.36 7.59
N GLU A 53 -2.39 17.09 8.45
CA GLU A 53 -1.12 17.74 8.13
C GLU A 53 0.06 16.86 8.60
N ASN A 54 -0.06 16.23 9.77
CA ASN A 54 0.98 15.38 10.35
C ASN A 54 0.36 14.22 11.15
N VAL A 55 1.05 13.09 11.28
CA VAL A 55 0.60 12.00 12.15
C VAL A 55 0.76 12.37 13.64
N TRP A 56 1.78 13.14 14.02
CA TRP A 56 1.94 13.69 15.37
C TRP A 56 2.37 15.16 15.36
N ASN A 57 2.29 15.84 16.51
CA ASN A 57 2.46 17.31 16.63
C ASN A 57 3.87 17.82 16.98
N SER A 58 4.88 16.97 17.17
CA SER A 58 6.16 17.40 17.75
C SER A 58 7.38 17.02 16.91
N ASN A 59 8.49 17.74 17.14
CA ASN A 59 9.82 17.43 16.60
C ASN A 59 10.48 16.21 17.28
N VAL A 60 9.67 15.36 17.91
CA VAL A 60 10.14 14.16 18.59
C VAL A 60 10.08 13.01 17.58
N GLU A 61 11.16 12.23 17.51
CA GLU A 61 11.14 10.97 16.77
C GLU A 61 10.22 9.98 17.48
N LEU A 62 9.05 9.71 16.89
CA LEU A 62 8.17 8.62 17.31
C LEU A 62 8.40 7.39 16.44
N THR A 63 8.45 6.23 17.08
CA THR A 63 8.51 4.93 16.43
C THR A 63 7.36 4.06 16.90
N PHE A 64 6.83 3.24 15.99
CA PHE A 64 5.77 2.26 16.22
C PHE A 64 6.32 0.87 15.89
N PRO A 65 7.22 0.33 16.72
CA PRO A 65 7.96 -0.91 16.40
C PRO A 65 7.10 -2.15 16.25
N GLN A 66 5.85 -2.11 16.76
CA GLN A 66 4.90 -3.22 16.76
C GLN A 66 3.87 -3.12 15.63
N VAL A 67 3.85 -2.04 14.86
CA VAL A 67 2.90 -1.90 13.75
C VAL A 67 3.31 -2.84 12.63
N LYS A 68 2.40 -3.74 12.30
CA LYS A 68 2.51 -4.71 11.20
C LYS A 68 1.64 -4.32 10.02
N SER A 69 0.55 -3.58 10.27
CA SER A 69 -0.37 -3.10 9.23
C SER A 69 -0.54 -1.59 9.27
N LEU A 70 -0.30 -0.94 8.14
CA LEU A 70 -0.47 0.50 7.96
C LEU A 70 -1.35 0.76 6.74
N SER A 71 -2.36 1.60 6.90
CA SER A 71 -3.19 2.11 5.81
C SER A 71 -3.14 3.63 5.79
N LEU A 72 -2.73 4.18 4.65
CA LEU A 72 -2.68 5.61 4.37
C LEU A 72 -3.42 5.87 3.06
N CYS A 73 -4.65 6.38 3.14
CA CYS A 73 -5.46 6.64 1.96
C CYS A 73 -6.11 8.03 1.99
N ASP A 74 -6.11 8.72 0.86
CA ASP A 74 -6.72 10.02 0.65
C ASP A 74 -6.24 11.05 1.70
N LEU A 75 -4.92 11.25 1.80
CA LEU A 75 -4.26 12.17 2.75
C LEU A 75 -3.55 13.33 2.01
N PRO A 76 -4.28 14.18 1.27
CA PRO A 76 -3.68 15.14 0.32
C PRO A 76 -2.83 16.25 0.96
N LYS A 77 -3.00 16.51 2.26
CA LYS A 77 -2.24 17.54 3.00
C LYS A 77 -1.19 16.95 3.94
N LEU A 78 -1.09 15.63 4.01
CA LEU A 78 -0.12 15.00 4.89
C LEU A 78 1.27 15.35 4.39
N LYS A 79 2.06 16.01 5.24
CA LYS A 79 3.41 16.43 4.88
C LYS A 79 4.33 15.24 4.93
N TYR A 80 4.64 14.71 3.76
CA TYR A 80 5.61 13.62 3.59
C TYR A 80 7.06 14.08 3.70
N ASP A 81 7.33 15.38 3.83
CA ASP A 81 8.68 15.91 4.06
C ASP A 81 9.29 15.47 5.40
N MET A 82 8.47 14.97 6.35
CA MET A 82 8.99 14.22 7.51
C MET A 82 9.64 12.89 7.11
N LEU A 83 9.34 12.37 5.91
CA LEU A 83 9.80 11.11 5.32
C LEU A 83 10.90 11.30 4.26
N LYS A 84 11.26 12.54 3.89
CA LYS A 84 12.38 12.85 2.96
C LYS A 84 13.66 13.24 3.69
N PRO A 85 14.85 12.88 3.15
CA PRO A 85 16.08 13.53 3.54
C PRO A 85 16.03 14.97 3.02
N PHE A 86 16.09 15.96 3.90
CA PHE A 86 16.25 17.35 3.50
C PHE A 86 17.51 17.49 2.64
N THR A 87 17.34 17.57 1.32
CA THR A 87 18.43 17.95 0.42
C THR A 87 18.47 19.47 0.32
N HIS A 88 19.64 19.99 0.71
CA HIS A 88 20.12 21.36 0.58
C HIS A 88 19.63 22.35 1.65
N LEU A 89 20.16 22.21 2.87
CA LEU A 89 21.00 23.21 3.56
C LEU A 89 21.40 22.64 4.93
N GLU A 90 22.70 22.39 5.09
CA GLU A 90 23.43 22.00 6.31
C GLU A 90 23.09 20.67 7.05
N PRO A 91 24.10 19.91 7.51
CA PRO A 91 23.90 18.64 8.20
C PRO A 91 23.57 18.89 9.68
N HIS A 92 22.30 18.71 10.05
CA HIS A 92 21.91 18.48 11.45
C HIS A 92 21.35 17.06 11.58
N PRO A 93 21.98 16.17 12.38
CA PRO A 93 21.76 14.72 12.30
C PRO A 93 20.50 14.20 13.03
N LEU A 94 19.44 15.00 13.24
CA LEU A 94 18.44 14.65 14.26
C LEU A 94 16.95 14.59 13.89
N ASN A 95 16.48 14.93 12.68
CA ASN A 95 15.03 14.90 12.42
C ASN A 95 14.68 14.47 10.99
N GLN A 96 14.96 13.22 10.64
CA GLN A 96 14.46 12.60 9.40
C GLN A 96 13.70 11.35 9.80
N VAL A 97 12.37 11.32 9.66
CA VAL A 97 11.51 10.21 10.11
C VAL A 97 10.95 9.46 8.91
N SER A 98 11.66 8.45 8.40
CA SER A 98 11.14 7.56 7.34
C SER A 98 9.96 6.73 7.85
N ILE A 99 9.06 6.25 6.97
CA ILE A 99 7.99 5.27 7.34
C ILE A 99 8.59 4.03 8.01
N GLN A 100 9.85 3.70 7.72
CA GLN A 100 10.59 2.67 8.44
C GLN A 100 10.94 3.00 9.89
N LYS A 101 11.34 4.25 10.20
CA LYS A 101 11.53 4.67 11.60
C LYS A 101 10.19 4.63 12.34
N LEU A 102 9.12 5.00 11.63
CA LEU A 102 7.75 4.84 12.09
C LEU A 102 7.35 3.37 12.29
N THR A 103 7.67 2.47 11.36
CA THR A 103 7.15 1.10 11.30
C THR A 103 8.19 0.14 10.70
N PRO A 104 9.20 -0.31 11.47
CA PRO A 104 10.35 -1.04 10.92
C PRO A 104 10.00 -2.45 10.41
N ASN A 105 8.88 -3.02 10.88
CA ASN A 105 8.49 -4.41 10.62
C ASN A 105 7.12 -4.50 9.91
N ILE A 106 6.87 -3.59 8.97
CA ILE A 106 5.59 -3.55 8.27
C ILE A 106 5.44 -4.77 7.35
N GLU A 107 4.36 -5.52 7.53
CA GLU A 107 4.04 -6.71 6.75
C GLU A 107 2.90 -6.44 5.75
N HIS A 108 2.01 -5.49 6.06
CA HIS A 108 0.85 -5.11 5.25
C HIS A 108 0.73 -3.60 5.11
N LEU A 109 0.78 -3.10 3.87
CA LEU A 109 0.66 -1.70 3.53
C LEU A 109 -0.53 -1.46 2.60
N THR A 110 -1.40 -0.51 2.94
CA THR A 110 -2.52 -0.09 2.09
C THR A 110 -2.37 1.37 1.69
N LEU A 111 -2.42 1.69 0.38
CA LEU A 111 -2.16 3.02 -0.16
C LEU A 111 -3.22 3.48 -1.17
N SER A 112 -3.44 4.79 -1.25
CA SER A 112 -4.06 5.43 -2.42
C SER A 112 -3.02 5.97 -3.42
N GLU A 113 -3.48 6.56 -4.52
CA GLU A 113 -2.66 6.98 -5.67
C GLU A 113 -1.50 7.88 -5.26
N HIS A 114 -1.84 8.91 -4.50
CA HIS A 114 -0.89 9.89 -4.05
C HIS A 114 0.23 9.26 -3.21
N GLU A 115 -0.11 8.34 -2.32
CA GLU A 115 0.82 7.67 -1.43
C GLU A 115 1.58 6.54 -2.14
N LEU A 116 1.03 5.90 -3.19
CA LEU A 116 1.79 4.97 -4.03
C LEU A 116 2.89 5.70 -4.82
N ASN A 117 2.61 6.92 -5.31
CA ASN A 117 3.60 7.72 -6.02
C ASN A 117 4.85 8.02 -5.17
N MET A 118 4.75 7.95 -3.84
CA MET A 118 5.90 8.06 -2.94
C MET A 118 6.81 6.82 -3.01
N ILE A 119 6.25 5.61 -3.17
CA ILE A 119 7.03 4.39 -3.43
C ILE A 119 7.79 4.52 -4.76
N LEU A 120 7.10 5.06 -5.78
CA LEU A 120 7.67 5.26 -7.11
C LEU A 120 8.77 6.32 -7.13
N SER A 121 8.57 7.45 -6.44
CA SER A 121 9.55 8.55 -6.33
C SER A 121 10.84 8.14 -5.59
N GLY A 122 10.84 6.96 -4.94
CA GLY A 122 12.01 6.43 -4.27
C GLY A 122 12.16 6.93 -2.83
N GLU A 123 11.11 7.51 -2.25
CA GLU A 123 11.06 7.87 -0.83
C GLU A 123 11.16 6.64 0.10
N PHE A 124 11.07 5.44 -0.48
CA PHE A 124 11.25 4.13 0.16
C PHE A 124 12.52 3.38 -0.31
N GLN A 125 13.55 4.06 -0.84
CA GLN A 125 14.77 3.40 -1.35
C GLN A 125 15.72 2.92 -0.24
N GLY A 126 16.08 1.62 -0.21
CA GLY A 126 17.14 1.10 0.66
C GLY A 126 16.77 -0.13 1.49
N ASN A 127 16.34 -1.23 0.87
CA ASN A 127 15.86 -2.45 1.57
C ASN A 127 14.64 -2.19 2.49
N HIS A 128 13.95 -1.07 2.27
CA HIS A 128 13.03 -0.51 3.25
C HIS A 128 11.64 -1.17 3.31
N LEU A 129 11.36 -2.10 2.40
CA LEU A 129 10.10 -2.84 2.33
C LEU A 129 10.36 -4.35 2.30
N ASN A 130 11.51 -4.80 2.82
CA ASN A 130 11.92 -6.19 2.69
C ASN A 130 10.99 -7.16 3.43
N GLU A 131 10.40 -6.73 4.55
CA GLU A 131 9.43 -7.50 5.33
C GLU A 131 7.98 -7.36 4.79
N LEU A 132 7.76 -6.50 3.80
CA LEU A 132 6.44 -6.27 3.24
C LEU A 132 5.98 -7.50 2.44
N LYS A 133 4.89 -8.12 2.88
CA LYS A 133 4.30 -9.31 2.25
C LYS A 133 3.01 -8.99 1.51
N VAL A 134 2.26 -8.00 1.99
CA VAL A 134 0.96 -7.62 1.44
C VAL A 134 0.97 -6.15 1.06
N LEU A 135 0.65 -5.86 -0.20
CA LEU A 135 0.39 -4.52 -0.68
C LEU A 135 -1.07 -4.43 -1.13
N ALA A 136 -1.80 -3.47 -0.58
CA ALA A 136 -3.18 -3.19 -0.95
C ALA A 136 -3.28 -1.79 -1.59
N LEU A 137 -3.93 -1.69 -2.74
CA LEU A 137 -4.07 -0.47 -3.51
C LEU A 137 -5.55 -0.09 -3.61
N PHE A 138 -5.88 1.17 -3.29
CA PHE A 138 -7.26 1.66 -3.22
C PHE A 138 -7.62 2.69 -4.32
N PHE A 139 -7.30 2.42 -5.59
CA PHE A 139 -7.47 3.37 -6.72
C PHE A 139 -7.01 2.76 -8.06
N HIS A 140 -7.07 3.55 -9.15
CA HIS A 140 -6.58 3.19 -10.48
C HIS A 140 -5.05 3.26 -10.60
N ILE A 141 -4.43 2.15 -10.97
CA ILE A 141 -2.99 2.06 -11.23
C ILE A 141 -2.72 2.50 -12.67
N GLU A 142 -2.10 3.67 -12.87
CA GLU A 142 -1.61 4.10 -14.19
C GLU A 142 -0.25 3.46 -14.56
N SER A 143 0.46 2.88 -13.58
CA SER A 143 1.78 2.30 -13.79
C SER A 143 2.08 1.13 -12.85
N ASP A 144 2.49 0.01 -13.43
CA ASP A 144 2.87 -1.21 -12.69
C ASP A 144 4.33 -1.20 -12.20
N VAL A 145 5.06 -0.10 -12.44
CA VAL A 145 6.47 0.08 -12.07
C VAL A 145 6.70 -0.09 -10.56
N PHE A 146 5.65 0.07 -9.74
CA PHE A 146 5.76 -0.09 -8.28
C PHE A 146 6.18 -1.51 -7.90
N LEU A 147 5.81 -2.53 -8.68
CA LEU A 147 6.17 -3.93 -8.41
C LEU A 147 7.70 -4.13 -8.36
N GLN A 148 8.46 -3.32 -9.11
CA GLN A 148 9.93 -3.36 -9.08
C GLN A 148 10.50 -2.80 -7.76
N ARG A 149 9.74 -1.95 -7.07
CA ARG A 149 10.13 -1.33 -5.80
C ARG A 149 9.70 -2.13 -4.58
N VAL A 150 8.85 -3.15 -4.76
CA VAL A 150 8.38 -4.05 -3.71
C VAL A 150 8.54 -5.53 -4.11
N PRO A 151 9.76 -6.00 -4.40
CA PRO A 151 9.98 -7.33 -4.99
C PRO A 151 9.55 -8.51 -4.10
N ASN A 152 9.49 -8.31 -2.78
CA ASN A 152 9.22 -9.36 -1.81
C ASN A 152 7.72 -9.59 -1.52
N ILE A 153 6.81 -8.81 -2.12
CA ILE A 153 5.39 -8.99 -1.85
C ILE A 153 4.92 -10.36 -2.31
N GLU A 154 4.15 -11.03 -1.46
CA GLU A 154 3.53 -12.32 -1.74
C GLU A 154 2.07 -12.14 -2.18
N LYS A 155 1.44 -11.03 -1.78
CA LYS A 155 0.03 -10.74 -2.03
C LYS A 155 -0.19 -9.29 -2.47
N LEU A 156 -0.92 -9.13 -3.57
CA LEU A 156 -1.46 -7.86 -4.03
C LEU A 156 -2.98 -7.85 -3.84
N GLU A 157 -3.48 -6.84 -3.14
CA GLU A 157 -4.90 -6.53 -3.06
C GLU A 157 -5.19 -5.25 -3.86
N VAL A 158 -6.23 -5.29 -4.69
CA VAL A 158 -6.68 -4.14 -5.46
C VAL A 158 -8.15 -3.89 -5.12
N LEU A 159 -8.40 -2.82 -4.39
CA LEU A 159 -9.64 -2.58 -3.66
C LEU A 159 -10.29 -1.29 -4.14
N GLY A 160 -11.40 -1.38 -4.87
CA GLY A 160 -12.08 -0.18 -5.37
C GLY A 160 -11.34 0.51 -6.52
N GLY A 161 -12.10 1.10 -7.43
CA GLY A 161 -11.57 1.84 -8.58
C GLY A 161 -12.43 1.71 -9.83
N PHE A 162 -12.26 2.63 -10.77
CA PHE A 162 -12.96 2.67 -12.05
C PHE A 162 -11.94 2.51 -13.17
N PHE A 163 -11.51 1.27 -13.40
CA PHE A 163 -10.52 0.97 -14.41
C PHE A 163 -10.78 -0.37 -15.08
N THR A 164 -10.34 -0.47 -16.32
CA THR A 164 -10.59 -1.61 -17.19
C THR A 164 -9.56 -2.72 -17.05
N GLU A 165 -8.34 -2.41 -16.62
CA GLU A 165 -7.26 -3.38 -16.44
C GLU A 165 -6.52 -3.13 -15.12
N ILE A 166 -6.18 -4.19 -14.37
CA ILE A 166 -5.37 -4.05 -13.14
C ILE A 166 -3.92 -3.71 -13.50
N PHE A 167 -3.39 -4.30 -14.56
CA PHE A 167 -2.03 -4.11 -15.05
C PHE A 167 -2.05 -3.63 -16.50
N CYS A 168 -1.42 -2.48 -16.77
CA CYS A 168 -1.51 -1.75 -18.04
C CYS A 168 -0.15 -1.59 -18.77
N PHE A 169 0.92 -2.25 -18.31
CA PHE A 169 2.29 -1.97 -18.76
C PHE A 169 2.56 -2.30 -20.25
N ASP A 170 3.20 -1.40 -21.00
CA ASP A 170 3.81 -1.71 -22.31
C ASP A 170 5.27 -2.15 -22.10
N SER A 171 5.54 -3.45 -22.22
CA SER A 171 6.82 -4.08 -21.86
C SER A 171 7.99 -3.87 -22.85
N LEU A 172 8.28 -2.64 -23.27
CA LEU A 172 9.38 -2.44 -24.23
C LEU A 172 10.79 -2.45 -23.60
N ASN A 173 10.95 -2.35 -22.28
CA ASN A 173 12.28 -2.10 -21.66
C ASN A 173 12.53 -2.77 -20.29
N VAL A 174 12.02 -3.98 -20.04
CA VAL A 174 12.39 -4.69 -18.80
C VAL A 174 12.94 -6.06 -19.12
N ASP A 175 14.22 -6.25 -18.84
CA ASP A 175 14.88 -7.55 -18.91
C ASP A 175 14.11 -8.55 -18.04
N GLU A 176 13.53 -9.58 -18.66
CA GLU A 176 12.81 -10.68 -18.01
C GLU A 176 13.62 -11.33 -16.86
N ALA A 177 14.94 -11.17 -16.89
CA ALA A 177 15.89 -11.69 -15.90
C ALA A 177 15.91 -10.91 -14.56
N GLY A 178 15.32 -9.70 -14.49
CA GLY A 178 15.45 -8.79 -13.33
C GLY A 178 14.29 -8.79 -12.33
N LEU A 179 13.14 -9.37 -12.69
CA LEU A 179 11.91 -9.28 -11.88
C LEU A 179 11.59 -10.60 -11.18
N VAL A 180 12.35 -10.91 -10.14
CA VAL A 180 12.01 -12.01 -9.23
C VAL A 180 10.96 -11.52 -8.23
N SER A 181 9.69 -11.49 -8.64
CA SER A 181 8.60 -11.24 -7.69
C SER A 181 8.18 -12.54 -7.00
N GLN A 182 7.92 -12.46 -5.70
CA GLN A 182 7.35 -13.55 -4.91
C GLN A 182 5.81 -13.57 -4.93
N LEU A 183 5.18 -12.79 -5.83
CA LEU A 183 3.74 -12.63 -5.89
C LEU A 183 3.05 -13.97 -6.20
N LYS A 184 2.23 -14.43 -5.26
CA LYS A 184 1.47 -15.68 -5.30
C LYS A 184 -0.03 -15.45 -5.25
N VAL A 185 -0.47 -14.32 -4.70
CA VAL A 185 -1.87 -14.04 -4.46
C VAL A 185 -2.27 -12.69 -5.05
N ILE A 186 -3.29 -12.70 -5.90
CA ILE A 186 -3.96 -11.49 -6.37
C ILE A 186 -5.40 -11.54 -5.88
N CYS A 187 -5.83 -10.47 -5.21
CA CYS A 187 -7.20 -10.31 -4.77
C CYS A 187 -7.72 -8.95 -5.24
N SER A 188 -8.68 -8.95 -6.15
CA SER A 188 -9.42 -7.76 -6.54
C SER A 188 -10.81 -7.76 -5.95
N ASP A 189 -11.23 -6.61 -5.41
CA ASP A 189 -12.59 -6.40 -4.90
C ASP A 189 -13.11 -5.03 -5.35
N SER A 190 -14.40 -4.99 -5.72
CA SER A 190 -15.16 -3.77 -5.96
C SER A 190 -14.63 -2.94 -7.13
N LEU A 191 -14.33 -3.61 -8.26
CA LEU A 191 -13.82 -3.01 -9.50
C LEU A 191 -14.88 -3.07 -10.62
N PRO A 192 -15.91 -2.20 -10.61
CA PRO A 192 -17.10 -2.27 -11.49
C PRO A 192 -16.82 -2.22 -13.01
N GLU A 193 -15.66 -1.70 -13.40
CA GLU A 193 -15.27 -1.51 -14.80
C GLU A 193 -14.22 -2.52 -15.28
N LEU A 194 -13.77 -3.43 -14.41
CA LEU A 194 -12.67 -4.34 -14.71
C LEU A 194 -13.02 -5.27 -15.87
N VAL A 195 -12.31 -5.20 -16.98
CA VAL A 195 -12.50 -6.09 -18.13
C VAL A 195 -11.39 -7.13 -18.22
N SER A 196 -10.17 -6.83 -17.75
CA SER A 196 -9.06 -7.77 -17.74
C SER A 196 -8.16 -7.60 -16.52
N ILE A 197 -7.43 -8.65 -16.14
CA ILE A 197 -6.34 -8.51 -15.16
C ILE A 197 -5.14 -7.81 -15.80
N GLY A 198 -4.85 -8.08 -17.08
CA GLY A 198 -3.82 -7.38 -17.85
C GLY A 198 -3.90 -7.72 -19.34
N SER A 199 -3.08 -7.06 -20.15
CA SER A 199 -3.02 -7.24 -21.61
C SER A 199 -1.90 -8.19 -22.04
N GLU A 200 -1.89 -8.63 -23.31
CA GLU A 200 -0.86 -9.57 -23.84
C GLU A 200 0.56 -9.00 -23.79
N ASN A 201 0.68 -7.66 -23.78
CA ASN A 201 1.95 -6.96 -23.70
C ASN A 201 2.27 -6.48 -22.27
N SER A 202 1.42 -6.85 -21.30
CA SER A 202 1.59 -6.43 -19.92
C SER A 202 2.81 -7.09 -19.28
N GLY A 203 3.57 -6.28 -18.55
CA GLY A 203 4.66 -6.73 -17.69
C GLY A 203 4.23 -7.69 -16.56
N ILE A 204 2.93 -7.98 -16.41
CA ILE A 204 2.42 -8.96 -15.44
C ILE A 204 2.61 -10.41 -15.89
N VAL A 205 2.79 -10.66 -17.19
CA VAL A 205 2.86 -12.01 -17.78
C VAL A 205 3.82 -12.95 -17.02
N PRO A 206 5.05 -12.54 -16.63
CA PRO A 206 5.95 -13.40 -15.85
C PRO A 206 5.41 -13.76 -14.46
N PHE A 207 4.68 -12.84 -13.82
CA PHE A 207 4.13 -13.03 -12.48
C PHE A 207 2.89 -13.93 -12.47
N LEU A 208 2.06 -13.88 -13.52
CA LEU A 208 0.84 -14.70 -13.62
C LEU A 208 1.15 -16.21 -13.61
N ARG A 209 2.33 -16.63 -14.08
CA ARG A 209 2.75 -18.04 -14.05
C ARG A 209 2.97 -18.59 -12.64
N ASN A 210 3.44 -17.73 -11.73
CA ASN A 210 3.73 -18.08 -10.34
C ASN A 210 2.50 -17.95 -9.43
N LEU A 211 1.41 -17.39 -9.94
CA LEU A 211 0.22 -17.11 -9.16
C LEU A 211 -0.44 -18.41 -8.69
N GLU A 212 -0.61 -18.55 -7.37
CA GLU A 212 -1.23 -19.71 -6.73
C GLU A 212 -2.72 -19.44 -6.44
N THR A 213 -3.08 -18.19 -6.16
CA THR A 213 -4.43 -17.76 -5.77
C THR A 213 -4.87 -16.52 -6.55
N LEU A 214 -6.03 -16.59 -7.17
CA LEU A 214 -6.69 -15.47 -7.84
C LEU A 214 -8.10 -15.30 -7.29
N GLN A 215 -8.40 -14.12 -6.77
CA GLN A 215 -9.73 -13.75 -6.31
C GLN A 215 -10.19 -12.50 -7.05
N VAL A 216 -11.39 -12.57 -7.64
CA VAL A 216 -12.02 -11.45 -8.35
C VAL A 216 -13.44 -11.28 -7.83
N ILE A 217 -13.68 -10.18 -7.11
CA ILE A 217 -14.88 -9.99 -6.30
C ILE A 217 -15.53 -8.67 -6.69
N SER A 218 -16.86 -8.66 -6.83
CA SER A 218 -17.66 -7.44 -7.03
C SER A 218 -17.22 -6.58 -8.23
N CYS A 219 -16.90 -7.20 -9.36
CA CYS A 219 -16.48 -6.47 -10.55
C CYS A 219 -17.62 -6.04 -11.47
N PHE A 220 -18.83 -6.60 -11.33
CA PHE A 220 -20.06 -6.21 -12.07
C PHE A 220 -19.95 -6.08 -13.62
N SER A 221 -18.83 -6.44 -14.20
CA SER A 221 -18.47 -6.44 -15.62
C SER A 221 -18.28 -7.89 -16.11
N SER A 222 -18.11 -8.04 -17.42
CA SER A 222 -17.62 -9.28 -18.01
C SER A 222 -16.10 -9.24 -18.01
N ILE A 223 -15.47 -10.16 -17.30
CA ILE A 223 -14.01 -10.19 -17.13
C ILE A 223 -13.41 -11.28 -18.00
N ASN A 224 -12.40 -10.93 -18.78
CA ASN A 224 -11.46 -11.86 -19.36
C ASN A 224 -10.25 -11.98 -18.43
N LEU A 225 -10.07 -13.13 -17.80
CA LEU A 225 -8.98 -13.30 -16.83
C LEU A 225 -7.60 -13.47 -17.50
N VAL A 226 -7.58 -13.72 -18.83
CA VAL A 226 -6.38 -14.11 -19.57
C VAL A 226 -6.19 -13.23 -20.81
N PRO A 227 -5.06 -12.50 -20.93
CA PRO A 227 -4.54 -12.13 -22.24
C PRO A 227 -4.10 -13.41 -22.98
N CYS A 228 -4.50 -13.62 -24.24
CA CYS A 228 -4.70 -14.93 -24.90
C CYS A 228 -3.47 -15.87 -25.02
N THR A 229 -2.34 -15.53 -24.41
CA THR A 229 -1.05 -16.21 -24.52
C THR A 229 -0.48 -16.73 -23.18
N VAL A 230 -1.17 -16.50 -22.05
CA VAL A 230 -0.63 -16.79 -20.71
C VAL A 230 -1.35 -17.95 -20.02
N SER A 231 -0.60 -18.94 -19.52
CA SER A 231 -1.11 -20.03 -18.69
C SER A 231 -0.90 -19.74 -17.20
N PHE A 232 -1.96 -19.93 -16.41
CA PHE A 232 -1.93 -19.94 -14.94
C PHE A 232 -1.42 -21.29 -14.41
N SER A 233 -0.17 -21.63 -14.70
CA SER A 233 0.36 -22.99 -14.47
C SER A 233 0.37 -23.44 -13.00
N ASN A 234 0.50 -22.51 -12.06
CA ASN A 234 0.56 -22.82 -10.62
C ASN A 234 -0.73 -22.50 -9.85
N LEU A 235 -1.79 -22.06 -10.55
CA LEU A 235 -3.01 -21.60 -9.90
C LEU A 235 -3.79 -22.77 -9.31
N THR A 236 -3.95 -22.76 -7.99
CA THR A 236 -4.66 -23.82 -7.24
C THR A 236 -6.01 -23.34 -6.71
N TYR A 237 -6.19 -22.02 -6.55
CA TYR A 237 -7.41 -21.42 -6.04
C TYR A 237 -7.87 -20.27 -6.92
N LEU A 238 -9.07 -20.41 -7.51
CA LEU A 238 -9.77 -19.35 -8.23
C LEU A 238 -11.11 -19.08 -7.55
N LYS A 239 -11.32 -17.85 -7.09
CA LYS A 239 -12.60 -17.39 -6.55
C LYS A 239 -13.12 -16.24 -7.39
N VAL A 240 -14.32 -16.42 -7.93
CA VAL A 240 -15.03 -15.32 -8.57
C VAL A 240 -16.40 -15.14 -7.95
N LYS A 241 -16.70 -13.92 -7.52
CA LYS A 241 -17.93 -13.60 -6.78
C LYS A 241 -18.50 -12.29 -7.27
N SER A 242 -19.83 -12.23 -7.47
CA SER A 242 -20.53 -11.00 -7.86
C SER A 242 -19.97 -10.36 -9.15
N CYS A 243 -19.57 -11.19 -10.12
CA CYS A 243 -19.14 -10.78 -11.47
C CYS A 243 -20.20 -11.21 -12.50
N LYS A 244 -20.37 -10.47 -13.60
CA LYS A 244 -21.43 -10.80 -14.59
C LYS A 244 -21.12 -12.07 -15.37
N MET A 245 -19.93 -12.13 -15.95
CA MET A 245 -19.45 -13.23 -16.77
C MET A 245 -17.93 -13.32 -16.66
N ILE A 246 -17.39 -14.53 -16.77
CA ILE A 246 -15.94 -14.79 -16.72
C ILE A 246 -15.57 -15.57 -17.96
N GLN A 247 -14.52 -15.15 -18.65
CA GLN A 247 -13.88 -15.91 -19.71
C GLN A 247 -12.48 -16.32 -19.26
N LEU A 248 -12.23 -17.63 -19.33
CA LEU A 248 -10.91 -18.25 -19.22
C LEU A 248 -10.61 -18.74 -20.64
N LYS A 249 -9.66 -18.12 -21.34
CA LYS A 249 -9.18 -18.60 -22.65
C LYS A 249 -7.80 -19.21 -22.48
#